data_AF-A0AA41QTP4-F1
#
_entry.id   AF-A0AA41QTP4-F1
#
_cell.length_a   1.000
_cell.length_b   1.000
_cell.length_c   1.000
_cell.angle_alpha   90.00
_cell.angle_beta   90.00
_cell.angle_gamma   90.00
#
_symmetry.space_group_name_H-M   'P 1'
#
loop_
_entity.id
_entity.type
_entity.pdbx_description
1 polymer ?
#
loop_
_entity_poly.entity_id
_entity_poly.type
_entity_poly.pdbx_seq_one_letter_code
_entity_poly.pdbx_strand_id
1 'polypeptide(L)'
;MVKVVDGSIVDRFESYIRPEPGYDYFDFMNSLIHGITAADVENAPRFSTLWPQMQAFIGELPLVAHNAAFDMRVIRDTLDACGIVRPDLTYFCTLVLSRRVLNLVSYSLPFVVQELDVTISGHHRALVDAESGAGVALALLQRSGAASLIDLAESVKVRPGMIRADNWSGCKVEDSQSSKLGKARIEAIRDSLGVIAADPDGQLFGKSIVFTGTLSSMTRAEAAASVLQAGGLPQNTVNKKTELLVFGQQDAQHLRPGTDYSSKFIRAEMLRASGQAIEIVDERVFMTMLTND
;
A
#
# COMPACT_ATOMS: atom_id res chain seq x y z
N MET A 1 -13.89 10.44 8.86
CA MET A 1 -12.79 10.96 9.70
C MET A 1 -13.25 10.97 11.15
N VAL A 2 -12.32 10.79 12.08
CA VAL A 2 -12.57 10.96 13.52
C VAL A 2 -11.58 11.97 14.08
N LYS A 3 -12.01 12.79 15.03
CA LYS A 3 -11.15 13.76 15.73
C LYS A 3 -10.82 13.19 17.10
N VAL A 4 -9.53 13.12 17.39
CA VAL A 4 -9.01 12.65 18.67
C VAL A 4 -8.33 13.81 19.38
N VAL A 5 -8.74 14.09 20.61
CA VAL A 5 -8.14 15.09 21.50
C VAL A 5 -8.00 14.44 22.88
N ASP A 6 -6.85 14.63 23.52
CA ASP A 6 -6.53 14.09 24.85
C ASP A 6 -6.84 12.59 24.98
N GLY A 7 -6.46 11.82 23.96
CA GLY A 7 -6.60 10.36 23.94
C GLY A 7 -8.02 9.84 23.67
N SER A 8 -8.98 10.73 23.40
CA SER A 8 -10.39 10.36 23.21
C SER A 8 -10.95 10.85 21.88
N ILE A 9 -11.82 10.05 21.25
CA ILE A 9 -12.57 10.51 20.07
C ILE A 9 -13.61 11.54 20.54
N VAL A 10 -13.46 12.79 20.11
CA VAL A 10 -14.33 13.91 20.50
C VAL A 10 -15.33 14.30 19.42
N ASP A 11 -15.08 13.92 18.15
CA ASP A 11 -15.96 14.26 17.04
C ASP A 11 -15.81 13.28 15.86
N ARG A 12 -16.82 13.21 14.99
CA ARG A 12 -16.89 12.33 13.82
C ARG A 12 -17.41 13.10 12.61
N PHE A 13 -16.76 12.93 11.48
CA PHE A 13 -17.18 13.50 10.20
C PHE A 13 -17.28 12.39 9.15
N GLU A 14 -18.48 12.20 8.60
CA GLU A 14 -18.76 11.21 7.56
C GLU A 14 -19.66 11.84 6.50
N SER A 15 -19.33 11.60 5.23
CA SER A 15 -20.12 12.03 4.08
C SER A 15 -19.80 11.15 2.89
N TYR A 16 -20.82 10.83 2.09
CA TYR A 16 -20.59 10.44 0.71
C TYR A 16 -20.03 11.63 -0.07
N ILE A 17 -19.29 11.33 -1.13
CA ILE A 17 -18.72 12.34 -2.03
C ILE A 17 -19.11 11.98 -3.45
N ARG A 18 -19.74 12.93 -4.13
CA ARG A 18 -19.96 12.81 -5.57
C ARG A 18 -18.66 13.17 -6.30
N PRO A 19 -18.06 12.25 -7.10
CA PRO A 19 -16.85 12.56 -7.84
C PRO A 19 -17.02 13.72 -8.81
N GLU A 20 -15.95 14.47 -9.07
CA GLU A 20 -15.95 15.53 -10.07
C GLU A 20 -16.15 14.98 -11.50
N PRO A 21 -16.72 15.75 -12.43
CA PRO A 21 -16.91 15.30 -13.80
C PRO A 21 -15.59 14.83 -14.42
N GLY A 22 -15.60 13.67 -15.09
CA GLY A 22 -14.39 13.04 -15.64
C GLY A 22 -13.66 12.12 -14.66
N TYR A 23 -14.10 12.09 -13.40
CA TYR A 23 -13.65 11.15 -12.36
C TYR A 23 -14.80 10.31 -11.78
N ASP A 24 -15.97 10.36 -12.40
CA ASP A 24 -17.23 9.72 -12.01
C ASP A 24 -17.42 8.32 -12.59
N TYR A 25 -16.33 7.67 -13.02
CA TYR A 25 -16.33 6.27 -13.38
C TYR A 25 -16.35 5.37 -12.13
N PHE A 26 -17.41 4.57 -11.99
CA PHE A 26 -17.54 3.57 -10.94
C PHE A 26 -17.07 2.20 -11.46
N ASP A 27 -15.87 1.82 -11.06
CA ASP A 27 -15.38 0.47 -11.28
C ASP A 27 -16.22 -0.53 -10.48
N PHE A 28 -16.66 -1.60 -11.14
CA PHE A 28 -17.52 -2.62 -10.54
C PHE A 28 -16.85 -3.32 -9.35
N MET A 29 -15.54 -3.61 -9.42
CA MET A 29 -14.83 -4.27 -8.35
C MET A 29 -14.67 -3.37 -7.13
N ASN A 30 -14.39 -2.08 -7.33
CA ASN A 30 -14.37 -1.11 -6.23
C ASN A 30 -15.75 -1.07 -5.54
N SER A 31 -16.81 -0.93 -6.35
CA SER A 31 -18.20 -0.90 -5.88
C SER A 31 -18.56 -2.17 -5.09
N LEU A 32 -18.11 -3.34 -5.54
CA LEU A 32 -18.30 -4.62 -4.84
C LEU A 32 -17.55 -4.67 -3.49
N ILE A 33 -16.34 -4.12 -3.44
CA ILE A 33 -15.49 -4.12 -2.23
C ILE A 33 -16.10 -3.23 -1.15
N HIS A 34 -16.41 -1.97 -1.46
CA HIS A 34 -16.87 -1.00 -0.45
C HIS A 34 -18.40 -0.92 -0.33
N GLY A 35 -19.14 -1.40 -1.33
CA GLY A 35 -20.62 -1.39 -1.34
C GLY A 35 -21.23 -0.02 -1.64
N ILE A 36 -20.49 0.88 -2.32
CA ILE A 36 -20.95 2.23 -2.68
C ILE A 36 -21.13 2.24 -4.19
N THR A 37 -22.28 2.69 -4.64
CA THR A 37 -22.68 2.74 -6.04
C THR A 37 -22.81 4.18 -6.51
N ALA A 38 -22.92 4.38 -7.82
CA ALA A 38 -23.17 5.70 -8.39
C ALA A 38 -24.48 6.32 -7.86
N ALA A 39 -25.49 5.49 -7.57
CA ALA A 39 -26.77 5.94 -7.02
C ALA A 39 -26.63 6.49 -5.59
N ASP A 40 -25.77 5.87 -4.76
CA ASP A 40 -25.55 6.32 -3.37
C ASP A 40 -24.94 7.72 -3.29
N VAL A 41 -24.18 8.12 -4.32
CA VAL A 41 -23.48 9.41 -4.35
C VAL A 41 -24.12 10.44 -5.27
N GLU A 42 -25.21 10.11 -5.97
CA GLU A 42 -25.80 10.98 -7.00
C GLU A 42 -26.16 12.38 -6.47
N ASN A 43 -26.69 12.41 -5.25
CA ASN A 43 -27.10 13.63 -4.54
C ASN A 43 -26.11 14.06 -3.45
N ALA A 44 -24.97 13.37 -3.32
CA ALA A 44 -23.93 13.72 -2.36
C ALA A 44 -23.24 15.04 -2.75
N PRO A 45 -22.68 15.78 -1.77
CA PRO A 45 -21.88 16.95 -2.08
C PRO A 45 -20.65 16.56 -2.89
N ARG A 46 -20.21 17.47 -3.77
CA ARG A 46 -18.93 17.34 -4.47
C ARG A 46 -17.78 17.59 -3.52
N PHE A 47 -16.60 17.04 -3.83
CA PHE A 47 -15.42 17.24 -3.00
C PHE A 47 -15.09 18.73 -2.81
N SER A 48 -15.16 19.52 -3.88
CA SER A 48 -14.92 20.96 -3.86
C SER A 48 -15.82 21.72 -2.86
N THR A 49 -17.05 21.25 -2.65
CA THR A 49 -18.00 21.82 -1.68
C THR A 49 -17.77 21.30 -0.26
N LEU A 50 -17.30 20.05 -0.13
CA LEU A 50 -17.08 19.39 1.15
C LEU A 50 -15.73 19.78 1.79
N TRP A 51 -14.73 20.09 0.96
CA TRP A 51 -13.36 20.33 1.41
C TRP A 51 -13.23 21.42 2.49
N PRO A 52 -13.90 22.59 2.41
CA PRO A 52 -13.84 23.58 3.48
C PRO A 52 -14.30 23.04 4.85
N GLN A 53 -15.31 22.16 4.86
CA GLN A 53 -15.80 21.52 6.09
C GLN A 53 -14.78 20.48 6.60
N MET A 54 -14.19 19.69 5.69
CA MET A 54 -13.13 18.76 6.04
C MET A 54 -11.91 19.48 6.61
N GLN A 55 -11.49 20.58 5.99
CA GLN A 55 -10.35 21.37 6.44
C GLN A 55 -10.61 22.01 7.82
N ALA A 56 -11.81 22.55 8.05
CA ALA A 56 -12.20 23.03 9.38
C ALA A 56 -12.26 21.90 10.42
N PHE A 57 -12.71 20.70 10.02
CA PHE A 57 -12.69 19.53 10.89
C PHE A 57 -11.26 19.10 11.25
N ILE A 58 -10.32 19.12 10.29
CA ILE A 58 -8.91 18.79 10.54
C ILE A 58 -8.27 19.83 11.47
N GLY A 59 -8.46 21.12 11.17
CA GLY A 59 -7.80 22.21 11.90
C GLY A 59 -6.28 22.09 11.85
N GLU A 60 -5.62 22.30 12.99
CA GLU A 60 -4.16 22.21 13.14
C GLU A 60 -3.66 20.81 13.52
N LEU A 61 -4.56 19.82 13.62
CA LEU A 61 -4.19 18.47 14.05
C LEU A 61 -3.53 17.69 12.91
N PRO A 62 -2.55 16.81 13.21
CA PRO A 62 -2.00 15.91 12.22
C PRO A 62 -3.04 14.87 11.80
N LEU A 63 -2.99 14.46 10.53
CA LEU A 63 -3.78 13.35 10.02
C LEU A 63 -3.14 12.01 10.42
N VAL A 64 -3.97 10.99 10.62
CA VAL A 64 -3.53 9.63 10.91
C VAL A 64 -4.32 8.66 10.06
N ALA A 65 -3.62 7.72 9.41
CA ALA A 65 -4.26 6.65 8.65
C ALA A 65 -3.40 5.38 8.66
N HIS A 66 -4.03 4.23 8.44
CA HIS A 66 -3.33 2.97 8.26
C HIS A 66 -2.98 2.79 6.78
N ASN A 67 -1.69 2.61 6.47
CA ASN A 67 -1.18 2.72 5.10
C ASN A 67 -1.46 4.11 4.46
N ALA A 68 -1.23 5.18 5.23
CA ALA A 68 -1.58 6.56 4.91
C ALA A 68 -1.12 7.07 3.54
N ALA A 69 -0.10 6.47 2.92
CA ALA A 69 0.33 6.84 1.57
C ALA A 69 -0.80 6.70 0.54
N PHE A 70 -1.73 5.75 0.74
CA PHE A 70 -2.91 5.58 -0.10
C PHE A 70 -3.90 6.75 0.09
N ASP A 71 -4.35 6.99 1.32
CA ASP A 71 -5.33 8.04 1.64
C ASP A 71 -4.83 9.42 1.25
N MET A 72 -3.57 9.72 1.58
CA MET A 72 -2.96 11.01 1.27
C MET A 72 -2.77 11.21 -0.24
N ARG A 73 -2.57 10.14 -1.00
CA ARG A 73 -2.59 10.20 -2.47
C ARG A 73 -3.99 10.55 -2.96
N VAL A 74 -5.04 9.92 -2.44
CA VAL A 74 -6.43 10.23 -2.83
C VAL A 74 -6.74 11.69 -2.55
N ILE A 75 -6.48 12.18 -1.33
CA ILE A 75 -6.70 13.59 -0.96
C ILE A 75 -5.95 14.53 -1.92
N ARG A 76 -4.66 14.28 -2.16
CA ARG A 76 -3.85 15.12 -3.04
C ARG A 76 -4.38 15.14 -4.47
N ASP A 77 -4.60 13.96 -5.06
CA ASP A 77 -5.04 13.84 -6.44
C ASP A 77 -6.46 14.45 -6.61
N THR A 78 -7.32 14.36 -5.58
CA THR A 78 -8.64 15.02 -5.60
C THR A 78 -8.56 16.54 -5.46
N LEU A 79 -7.66 17.06 -4.62
CA LEU A 79 -7.39 18.51 -4.55
C LEU A 79 -6.93 19.06 -5.90
N ASP A 80 -5.98 18.36 -6.55
CA ASP A 80 -5.49 18.71 -7.87
C ASP A 80 -6.61 18.70 -8.92
N ALA A 81 -7.45 17.64 -8.91
CA ALA A 81 -8.58 17.51 -9.82
C ALA A 81 -9.63 18.64 -9.65
N CYS A 82 -9.76 19.18 -8.44
CA CYS A 82 -10.66 20.29 -8.14
C CYS A 82 -10.02 21.67 -8.34
N GLY A 83 -8.74 21.74 -8.72
CA GLY A 83 -8.00 23.01 -8.79
C GLY A 83 -7.80 23.70 -7.44
N ILE A 84 -7.85 22.94 -6.34
CA ILE A 84 -7.71 23.46 -4.97
C ILE A 84 -6.23 23.41 -4.59
N VAL A 85 -5.70 24.54 -4.09
CA VAL A 85 -4.34 24.60 -3.57
C VAL A 85 -4.23 23.67 -2.37
N ARG A 86 -3.25 22.76 -2.41
CA ARG A 86 -3.01 21.81 -1.32
C ARG A 86 -2.61 22.57 -0.04
N PRO A 87 -3.25 22.32 1.11
CA PRO A 87 -2.84 22.94 2.35
C PRO A 87 -1.60 22.25 2.93
N ASP A 88 -1.03 22.90 3.94
CA ASP A 88 0.00 22.31 4.78
C ASP A 88 -0.62 21.26 5.70
N LEU A 89 -0.43 19.99 5.39
CA LEU A 89 -0.90 18.87 6.19
C LEU A 89 0.29 18.02 6.64
N THR A 90 0.34 17.72 7.93
CA THR A 90 1.26 16.72 8.49
C THR A 90 0.49 15.44 8.76
N TYR A 91 1.09 14.28 8.46
CA TYR A 91 0.41 13.00 8.67
C TYR A 91 1.31 11.88 9.16
N PHE A 92 0.73 10.94 9.91
CA PHE A 92 1.38 9.75 10.43
C PHE A 92 0.73 8.48 9.87
N CYS A 93 1.55 7.45 9.68
CA CYS A 93 1.11 6.16 9.16
C CYS A 93 1.18 5.08 10.24
N THR A 94 0.02 4.61 10.72
CA THR A 94 -0.02 3.59 11.78
C THR A 94 0.59 2.27 11.33
N LEU A 95 0.57 1.93 10.04
CA LEU A 95 1.29 0.77 9.50
C LEU A 95 2.82 0.90 9.68
N VAL A 96 3.37 2.07 9.39
CA VAL A 96 4.81 2.32 9.53
C VAL A 96 5.20 2.31 11.00
N LEU A 97 4.43 2.97 11.85
CA LEU A 97 4.65 2.99 13.30
C LEU A 97 4.52 1.59 13.92
N SER A 98 3.49 0.83 13.55
CA SER A 98 3.28 -0.54 14.03
C SER A 98 4.47 -1.44 13.72
N ARG A 99 5.06 -1.34 12.53
CA ARG A 99 6.26 -2.12 12.15
C ARG A 99 7.51 -1.78 12.96
N ARG A 100 7.51 -0.65 13.67
CA ARG A 100 8.64 -0.23 14.52
C ARG A 100 8.41 -0.53 15.99
N VAL A 101 7.16 -0.49 16.43
CA VAL A 101 6.77 -0.68 17.84
C VAL A 101 6.44 -2.15 18.14
N LEU A 102 5.90 -2.86 17.15
CA LEU A 102 5.40 -4.23 17.31
C LEU A 102 6.23 -5.22 16.49
N ASN A 103 6.13 -6.49 16.84
CA ASN A 103 6.70 -7.61 16.09
C ASN A 103 5.58 -8.61 15.76
N LEU A 104 4.90 -8.39 14.64
CA LEU A 104 3.73 -9.14 14.22
C LEU A 104 3.99 -9.90 12.91
N VAL A 105 3.28 -11.01 12.73
CA VAL A 105 3.30 -11.81 11.48
C VAL A 105 2.59 -11.11 10.32
N SER A 106 1.61 -10.25 10.64
CA SER A 106 0.91 -9.40 9.69
C SER A 106 0.75 -8.00 10.27
N TYR A 107 0.66 -7.01 9.39
CA TYR A 107 0.39 -5.63 9.76
C TYR A 107 -0.83 -5.07 9.02
N SER A 108 -1.74 -5.93 8.56
CA SER A 108 -3.04 -5.45 8.05
C SER A 108 -3.84 -4.80 9.18
N LEU A 109 -4.66 -3.80 8.87
CA LEU A 109 -5.45 -3.09 9.88
C LEU A 109 -6.26 -4.04 10.78
N PRO A 110 -7.01 -5.04 10.27
CA PRO A 110 -7.74 -5.98 11.13
C PRO A 110 -6.82 -6.76 12.07
N PHE A 111 -5.64 -7.17 11.60
CA PHE A 111 -4.69 -7.93 12.41
C PHE A 111 -4.12 -7.07 13.53
N VAL A 112 -3.68 -5.84 13.21
CA VAL A 112 -3.11 -4.92 14.22
C VAL A 112 -4.15 -4.51 15.25
N VAL A 113 -5.40 -4.27 14.83
CA VAL A 113 -6.52 -3.99 15.74
C VAL A 113 -6.69 -5.14 16.74
N GLN A 114 -6.74 -6.37 16.25
CA GLN A 114 -6.92 -7.56 17.09
C GLN A 114 -5.74 -7.74 18.07
N GLU A 115 -4.51 -7.59 17.59
CA GLU A 115 -3.29 -7.73 18.41
C GLU A 115 -3.14 -6.64 19.48
N LEU A 116 -3.73 -5.47 19.26
CA LEU A 116 -3.73 -4.35 20.21
C LEU A 116 -5.00 -4.29 21.07
N ASP A 117 -5.90 -5.26 20.95
CA ASP A 117 -7.20 -5.31 21.65
C ASP A 117 -8.01 -4.01 21.48
N VAL A 118 -7.93 -3.42 20.29
CA VAL A 118 -8.66 -2.19 19.96
C VAL A 118 -10.13 -2.53 19.77
N THR A 119 -10.97 -2.07 20.70
CA THR A 119 -12.42 -2.25 20.59
C THR A 119 -12.99 -1.39 19.47
N ILE A 120 -13.67 -2.02 18.52
CA ILE A 120 -14.40 -1.35 17.44
C ILE A 120 -15.89 -1.56 17.67
N SER A 121 -16.67 -0.48 17.57
CA SER A 121 -18.13 -0.52 17.66
C SER A 121 -18.78 0.13 16.44
N GLY A 122 -19.62 -0.59 15.71
CA GLY A 122 -20.44 -0.03 14.62
C GLY A 122 -20.52 -0.88 13.36
N HIS A 123 -21.33 -0.45 12.40
CA HIS A 123 -21.57 -1.13 11.12
C HIS A 123 -21.12 -0.32 9.88
N HIS A 124 -20.62 0.91 10.05
CA HIS A 124 -20.23 1.81 8.96
C HIS A 124 -18.78 1.55 8.52
N ARG A 125 -18.55 0.99 7.33
CA ARG A 125 -17.21 0.52 6.91
C ARG A 125 -16.12 1.61 6.96
N ALA A 126 -16.36 2.78 6.35
CA ALA A 126 -15.33 3.82 6.25
C ALA A 126 -15.05 4.53 7.58
N LEU A 127 -16.09 4.81 8.36
CA LEU A 127 -15.93 5.41 9.69
C LEU A 127 -15.29 4.43 10.68
N VAL A 128 -15.65 3.14 10.61
CA VAL A 128 -15.03 2.07 11.40
C VAL A 128 -13.54 1.96 11.10
N ASP A 129 -13.10 2.04 9.84
CA ASP A 129 -11.68 2.03 9.50
C ASP A 129 -10.94 3.25 10.08
N ALA A 130 -11.58 4.41 10.11
CA ALA A 130 -11.03 5.62 10.73
C ALA A 130 -10.92 5.50 12.26
N GLU A 131 -11.94 4.96 12.92
CA GLU A 131 -11.93 4.66 14.36
C GLU A 131 -10.86 3.62 14.71
N SER A 132 -10.72 2.58 13.88
CA SER A 132 -9.68 1.55 14.01
C SER A 132 -8.29 2.17 13.88
N GLY A 133 -8.08 3.03 12.88
CA GLY A 133 -6.83 3.77 12.71
C GLY A 133 -6.48 4.64 13.92
N ALA A 134 -7.46 5.32 14.49
CA ALA A 134 -7.30 6.11 15.72
C ALA A 134 -6.97 5.22 16.93
N GLY A 135 -7.70 4.13 17.12
CA GLY A 135 -7.47 3.18 18.22
C GLY A 135 -6.07 2.55 18.16
N VAL A 136 -5.61 2.16 16.98
CA VAL A 136 -4.23 1.69 16.78
C VAL A 136 -3.22 2.77 17.16
N ALA A 137 -3.43 4.02 16.73
CA ALA A 137 -2.51 5.10 17.05
C ALA A 137 -2.42 5.35 18.58
N LEU A 138 -3.55 5.34 19.27
CA LEU A 138 -3.63 5.49 20.73
C LEU A 138 -2.97 4.32 21.47
N ALA A 139 -3.22 3.09 21.03
CA ALA A 139 -2.59 1.90 21.61
C ALA A 139 -1.07 1.90 21.42
N LEU A 140 -0.57 2.37 20.26
CA LEU A 140 0.86 2.54 20.03
C LEU A 140 1.47 3.60 20.94
N LEU A 141 0.80 4.74 21.15
CA LEU A 141 1.24 5.78 22.09
C LEU A 141 1.36 5.23 23.51
N GLN A 142 0.31 4.54 23.97
CA GLN A 142 0.26 3.91 25.28
C GLN A 142 1.39 2.87 25.45
N ARG A 143 1.58 1.99 24.46
CA ARG A 143 2.57 0.91 24.51
C ARG A 143 4.01 1.42 24.48
N SER A 144 4.25 2.53 23.77
CA SER A 144 5.58 3.18 23.72
C SER A 144 5.82 4.16 24.87
N GLY A 145 4.80 4.50 25.67
CA GLY A 145 4.89 5.52 26.71
C GLY A 145 5.13 6.94 26.15
N ALA A 146 4.78 7.18 24.88
CA ALA A 146 4.98 8.45 24.20
C ALA A 146 3.82 9.41 24.50
N ALA A 147 4.14 10.68 24.75
CA ALA A 147 3.12 11.71 25.06
C ALA A 147 2.39 12.22 23.80
N SER A 148 3.01 12.13 22.63
CA SER A 148 2.43 12.54 21.36
C SER A 148 2.88 11.68 20.18
N LEU A 149 2.20 11.81 19.03
CA LEU A 149 2.59 11.14 17.79
C LEU A 149 3.98 11.56 17.30
N ILE A 150 4.37 12.80 17.58
CA ILE A 150 5.70 13.32 17.25
C ILE A 150 6.74 12.58 18.11
N ASP A 151 6.54 12.55 19.42
CA ASP A 151 7.46 11.85 20.35
C ASP A 151 7.58 10.37 20.00
N LEU A 152 6.46 9.72 19.68
CA LEU A 152 6.44 8.33 19.23
C LEU A 152 7.30 8.17 17.98
N ALA A 153 7.01 8.96 16.94
CA ALA A 153 7.70 8.86 15.66
C ALA A 153 9.21 9.12 15.80
N GLU A 154 9.61 10.11 16.59
CA GLU A 154 11.02 10.38 16.92
C GLU A 154 11.67 9.19 17.64
N SER A 155 11.00 8.63 18.66
CA SER A 155 11.53 7.49 19.43
C SER A 155 11.79 6.26 18.57
N VAL A 156 11.01 6.08 17.49
CA VAL A 156 11.14 4.94 16.57
C VAL A 156 11.84 5.28 15.25
N LYS A 157 12.38 6.50 15.12
CA LYS A 157 13.04 7.04 13.93
C LYS A 157 12.14 6.99 12.69
N VAL A 158 10.93 7.51 12.81
CA VAL A 158 9.96 7.65 11.73
C VAL A 158 9.75 9.12 11.46
N ARG A 159 9.93 9.53 10.20
CA ARG A 159 9.60 10.88 9.75
C ARG A 159 8.11 10.96 9.46
N PRO A 160 7.39 12.01 9.90
CA PRO A 160 6.03 12.26 9.45
C PRO A 160 6.00 12.53 7.94
N GLY A 161 4.85 12.23 7.34
CA GLY A 161 4.54 12.65 5.99
C GLY A 161 4.06 14.10 5.96
N MET A 162 4.21 14.75 4.81
CA MET A 162 3.78 16.13 4.61
C MET A 162 3.10 16.28 3.25
N ILE A 163 2.06 17.10 3.18
CA ILE A 163 1.51 17.67 1.95
C ILE A 163 1.65 19.19 2.09
N ARG A 164 2.10 19.84 1.02
CA ARG A 164 2.22 21.29 0.87
C ARG A 164 1.74 21.69 -0.52
N ALA A 165 1.61 22.98 -0.77
CA ALA A 165 1.16 23.53 -2.05
C ALA A 165 1.94 22.97 -3.26
N ASP A 166 3.27 22.90 -3.14
CA ASP A 166 4.19 22.55 -4.24
C ASP A 166 4.88 21.20 -4.06
N ASN A 167 4.78 20.57 -2.89
CA ASN A 167 5.55 19.37 -2.56
C ASN A 167 4.78 18.43 -1.63
N TRP A 168 5.17 17.16 -1.61
CA TRP A 168 4.69 16.20 -0.63
C TRP A 168 5.79 15.19 -0.31
N SER A 169 5.72 14.57 0.86
CA SER A 169 6.63 13.50 1.24
C SER A 169 5.94 12.44 2.09
N GLY A 170 6.34 11.18 1.91
CA GLY A 170 5.79 10.05 2.64
C GLY A 170 6.24 9.97 4.11
N CYS A 171 5.36 9.44 4.96
CA CYS A 171 5.72 8.93 6.27
C CYS A 171 6.57 7.66 6.11
N LYS A 172 7.82 7.68 6.60
CA LYS A 172 8.79 6.61 6.39
C LYS A 172 9.82 6.57 7.51
N VAL A 173 10.46 5.41 7.68
CA VAL A 173 11.59 5.25 8.58
C VAL A 173 12.74 6.15 8.12
N GLU A 174 13.31 6.90 9.04
CA GLU A 174 14.56 7.62 8.84
C GLU A 174 15.71 6.63 8.96
N ASP A 175 16.01 5.99 7.84
CA ASP A 175 17.20 5.18 7.75
C ASP A 175 18.44 6.08 7.82
N SER A 176 19.22 5.95 8.90
CA SER A 176 20.46 6.69 9.06
C SER A 176 21.54 6.31 8.03
N GLN A 177 21.38 5.26 7.21
CA GLN A 177 22.35 4.87 6.15
C GLN A 177 21.81 4.10 4.92
N SER A 178 20.51 3.85 4.78
CA SER A 178 19.97 2.88 3.79
C SER A 178 19.85 3.39 2.35
N SER A 179 19.83 4.72 2.13
CA SER A 179 19.66 5.28 0.77
C SER A 179 20.87 5.09 -0.15
N LYS A 180 22.05 4.75 0.39
CA LYS A 180 23.25 4.43 -0.40
C LYS A 180 23.48 2.93 -0.59
N LEU A 181 23.02 2.08 0.34
CA LEU A 181 23.22 0.62 0.23
C LEU A 181 22.29 -0.04 -0.80
N GLY A 182 21.10 0.48 -1.09
CA GLY A 182 20.16 -0.18 -2.00
C GLY A 182 20.63 -0.26 -3.45
N LYS A 183 21.19 0.83 -4.00
CA LYS A 183 21.76 0.84 -5.36
C LYS A 183 23.11 0.15 -5.42
N ALA A 184 24.01 0.48 -4.48
CA ALA A 184 25.36 -0.08 -4.44
C ALA A 184 25.35 -1.60 -4.20
N ARG A 185 24.37 -2.15 -3.45
CA ARG A 185 24.24 -3.60 -3.25
C ARG A 185 23.67 -4.30 -4.49
N ILE A 186 22.79 -3.67 -5.25
CA ILE A 186 22.31 -4.22 -6.53
C ILE A 186 23.43 -4.19 -7.59
N GLU A 187 24.19 -3.09 -7.66
CA GLU A 187 25.38 -2.98 -8.53
C GLU A 187 26.48 -3.95 -8.09
N ALA A 188 26.77 -4.06 -6.80
CA ALA A 188 27.73 -5.02 -6.29
C ALA A 188 27.30 -6.48 -6.48
N ILE A 189 26.00 -6.80 -6.42
CA ILE A 189 25.48 -8.14 -6.75
C ILE A 189 25.64 -8.40 -8.25
N ARG A 190 25.32 -7.42 -9.11
CA ARG A 190 25.54 -7.50 -10.57
C ARG A 190 27.02 -7.72 -10.90
N ASP A 191 27.91 -7.01 -10.23
CA ASP A 191 29.36 -7.11 -10.43
C ASP A 191 29.96 -8.38 -9.81
N SER A 192 29.45 -8.84 -8.65
CA SER A 192 29.94 -10.06 -7.98
C SER A 192 29.43 -11.35 -8.60
N LEU A 193 28.24 -11.32 -9.23
CA LEU A 193 27.68 -12.47 -9.94
C LEU A 193 28.30 -12.69 -11.32
N GLY A 194 29.22 -11.82 -11.75
CA GLY A 194 30.01 -11.95 -12.97
C GLY A 194 29.18 -12.51 -14.11
N VAL A 195 28.22 -11.73 -14.64
CA VAL A 195 27.27 -12.11 -15.69
C VAL A 195 27.96 -13.03 -16.71
N ILE A 196 27.84 -14.34 -16.47
CA ILE A 196 28.15 -15.36 -17.45
C ILE A 196 27.07 -15.13 -18.47
N ALA A 197 27.48 -14.72 -19.67
CA ALA A 197 26.65 -14.46 -20.86
C ALA A 197 25.21 -14.99 -20.70
N ALA A 198 24.35 -14.18 -20.09
CA ALA A 198 22.94 -14.52 -20.01
C ALA A 198 22.48 -14.61 -21.46
N ASP A 199 21.86 -15.73 -21.82
CA ASP A 199 21.43 -15.98 -23.20
C ASP A 199 20.54 -14.82 -23.65
N PRO A 200 20.99 -13.97 -24.59
CA PRO A 200 20.18 -12.85 -25.07
C PRO A 200 18.90 -13.32 -25.76
N ASP A 201 18.88 -14.59 -26.21
CA ASP A 201 17.74 -15.24 -26.84
C ASP A 201 16.86 -16.01 -25.81
N GLY A 202 17.25 -16.01 -24.53
CA GLY A 202 16.52 -16.68 -23.45
C GLY A 202 15.19 -16.00 -23.13
N GLN A 203 14.16 -16.79 -22.81
CA GLN A 203 12.79 -16.30 -22.64
C GLN A 203 12.61 -15.28 -21.50
N LEU A 204 13.52 -15.28 -20.51
CA LEU A 204 13.45 -14.38 -19.36
C LEU A 204 14.37 -13.15 -19.50
N PHE A 205 15.18 -13.08 -20.55
CA PHE A 205 16.16 -12.02 -20.73
C PHE A 205 15.48 -10.65 -20.83
N GLY A 206 15.90 -9.71 -19.99
CA GLY A 206 15.37 -8.33 -19.95
C GLY A 206 13.96 -8.18 -19.35
N LYS A 207 13.23 -9.28 -19.10
CA LYS A 207 11.85 -9.22 -18.60
C LYS A 207 11.79 -8.87 -17.11
N SER A 208 10.82 -8.03 -16.75
CA SER A 208 10.50 -7.76 -15.35
C SER A 208 9.55 -8.82 -14.77
N ILE A 209 10.01 -9.58 -13.79
CA ILE A 209 9.34 -10.79 -13.30
C ILE A 209 8.90 -10.62 -11.85
N VAL A 210 7.64 -10.89 -11.56
CA VAL A 210 7.08 -10.89 -10.19
C VAL A 210 6.65 -12.29 -9.83
N PHE A 211 6.80 -12.64 -8.56
CA PHE A 211 6.30 -13.91 -8.06
C PHE A 211 5.15 -13.76 -7.06
N THR A 212 4.23 -14.73 -7.08
CA THR A 212 3.15 -14.84 -6.10
C THR A 212 2.88 -16.28 -5.69
N GLY A 213 2.33 -16.51 -4.50
CA GLY A 213 2.17 -17.85 -3.92
C GLY A 213 3.51 -18.50 -3.49
N THR A 214 3.44 -19.70 -2.93
CA THR A 214 4.60 -20.49 -2.53
C THR A 214 5.09 -21.31 -3.72
N LEU A 215 6.38 -21.19 -4.05
CA LEU A 215 7.03 -22.06 -5.03
C LEU A 215 7.43 -23.36 -4.32
N SER A 216 7.12 -24.49 -4.94
CA SER A 216 7.34 -25.85 -4.40
C SER A 216 8.76 -26.35 -4.64
N SER A 217 9.40 -25.86 -5.70
CA SER A 217 10.71 -26.31 -6.18
C SER A 217 11.88 -25.49 -5.62
N MET A 218 11.63 -24.27 -5.14
CA MET A 218 12.67 -23.36 -4.66
C MET A 218 12.10 -22.26 -3.77
N THR A 219 12.98 -21.66 -2.96
CA THR A 219 12.67 -20.47 -2.18
C THR A 219 12.55 -19.23 -3.08
N ARG A 220 11.93 -18.16 -2.57
CA ARG A 220 11.85 -16.89 -3.30
C ARG A 220 13.24 -16.30 -3.61
N ALA A 221 14.20 -16.49 -2.72
CA ALA A 221 15.55 -15.99 -2.89
C ALA A 221 16.28 -16.74 -4.03
N GLU A 222 16.12 -18.06 -4.08
CA GLU A 222 16.65 -18.89 -5.17
C GLU A 222 15.99 -18.55 -6.51
N ALA A 223 14.65 -18.39 -6.54
CA ALA A 223 13.94 -17.98 -7.74
C ALA A 223 14.40 -16.61 -8.28
N ALA A 224 14.65 -15.65 -7.39
CA ALA A 224 15.20 -14.36 -7.78
C ALA A 224 16.63 -14.48 -8.32
N ALA A 225 17.46 -15.36 -7.74
CA ALA A 225 18.80 -15.63 -8.24
C ALA A 225 18.78 -16.29 -9.62
N SER A 226 17.91 -17.28 -9.85
CA SER A 226 17.73 -17.93 -11.15
C SER A 226 17.26 -16.95 -12.23
N VAL A 227 16.33 -16.04 -11.90
CA VAL A 227 15.91 -14.97 -12.81
C VAL A 227 17.06 -14.04 -13.18
N LEU A 228 17.87 -13.63 -12.19
CA LEU A 228 19.03 -12.78 -12.44
C LEU A 228 20.07 -13.49 -13.33
N GLN A 229 20.29 -14.79 -13.11
CA GLN A 229 21.18 -15.61 -13.92
C GLN A 229 20.69 -15.73 -15.36
N ALA A 230 19.37 -15.83 -15.57
CA ALA A 230 18.73 -15.83 -16.89
C ALA A 230 18.63 -14.43 -17.53
N GLY A 231 19.21 -13.39 -16.92
CA GLY A 231 19.19 -12.02 -17.44
C GLY A 231 17.88 -11.26 -17.23
N GLY A 232 16.95 -11.80 -16.44
CA GLY A 232 15.69 -11.14 -16.06
C GLY A 232 15.82 -10.24 -14.82
N LEU A 233 14.76 -9.48 -14.54
CA LEU A 233 14.72 -8.49 -13.45
C LEU A 233 13.64 -8.85 -12.43
N PRO A 234 14.00 -9.45 -11.26
CA PRO A 234 13.02 -9.81 -10.25
C PRO A 234 12.44 -8.57 -9.55
N GLN A 235 11.13 -8.57 -9.31
CA GLN A 235 10.39 -7.49 -8.69
C GLN A 235 9.48 -8.02 -7.57
N ASN A 236 9.28 -7.20 -6.54
CA ASN A 236 8.43 -7.53 -5.40
C ASN A 236 6.96 -7.16 -5.60
N THR A 237 6.66 -6.30 -6.58
CA THR A 237 5.34 -5.68 -6.78
C THR A 237 4.95 -5.66 -8.24
N VAL A 238 3.71 -6.06 -8.54
CA VAL A 238 3.12 -5.98 -9.86
C VAL A 238 2.83 -4.51 -10.23
N ASN A 239 3.44 -4.05 -11.32
CA ASN A 239 3.37 -2.67 -11.80
C ASN A 239 3.37 -2.60 -13.34
N LYS A 240 3.37 -1.39 -13.90
CA LYS A 240 3.31 -1.17 -15.37
C LYS A 240 4.54 -1.68 -16.15
N LYS A 241 5.64 -1.97 -15.45
CA LYS A 241 6.84 -2.56 -16.04
C LYS A 241 6.84 -4.08 -15.95
N THR A 242 5.94 -4.69 -15.16
CA THR A 242 5.89 -6.15 -14.99
C THR A 242 5.47 -6.79 -16.31
N GLU A 243 6.23 -7.78 -16.76
CA GLU A 243 6.02 -8.50 -18.02
C GLU A 243 5.70 -9.98 -17.79
N LEU A 244 6.16 -10.56 -16.67
CA LEU A 244 5.88 -11.94 -16.28
C LEU A 244 5.45 -12.01 -14.81
N LEU A 245 4.35 -12.70 -14.54
CA LEU A 245 3.95 -13.12 -13.19
C LEU A 245 4.07 -14.64 -13.08
N VAL A 246 4.91 -15.12 -12.19
CA VAL A 246 5.01 -16.53 -11.84
C VAL A 246 4.14 -16.80 -10.62
N PHE A 247 3.17 -17.71 -10.76
CA PHE A 247 2.28 -18.11 -9.66
C PHE A 247 2.59 -19.53 -9.17
N GLY A 248 2.87 -19.64 -7.88
CA GLY A 248 3.01 -20.90 -7.16
C GLY A 248 1.73 -21.32 -6.44
N GLN A 249 1.83 -22.36 -5.62
CA GLN A 249 0.75 -22.85 -4.78
C GLN A 249 0.22 -21.74 -3.87
N GLN A 250 -1.10 -21.60 -3.81
CA GLN A 250 -1.74 -20.61 -2.94
C GLN A 250 -2.08 -21.28 -1.62
N ASP A 251 -1.67 -20.64 -0.53
CA ASP A 251 -2.13 -21.02 0.80
C ASP A 251 -3.43 -20.27 1.11
N ALA A 252 -4.54 -21.03 1.21
CA ALA A 252 -5.87 -20.51 1.51
C ALA A 252 -5.92 -19.69 2.82
N GLN A 253 -5.01 -19.94 3.77
CA GLN A 253 -4.93 -19.17 5.02
C GLN A 253 -4.38 -17.75 4.82
N HIS A 254 -3.61 -17.54 3.75
CA HIS A 254 -2.97 -16.26 3.40
C HIS A 254 -3.74 -15.51 2.30
N LEU A 255 -4.83 -16.09 1.81
CA LEU A 255 -5.74 -15.46 0.85
C LEU A 255 -6.78 -14.60 1.55
N ARG A 256 -7.32 -13.62 0.82
CA ARG A 256 -8.43 -12.83 1.35
C ARG A 256 -9.67 -13.73 1.45
N PRO A 257 -10.51 -13.59 2.50
CA PRO A 257 -11.74 -14.34 2.60
C PRO A 257 -12.60 -14.19 1.34
N GLY A 258 -12.99 -15.31 0.73
CA GLY A 258 -13.80 -15.33 -0.50
C GLY A 258 -13.02 -15.16 -1.81
N THR A 259 -11.69 -15.28 -1.80
CA THR A 259 -10.86 -15.24 -3.02
C THR A 259 -9.94 -16.45 -3.10
N ASP A 260 -9.85 -17.07 -4.28
CA ASP A 260 -8.89 -18.16 -4.55
C ASP A 260 -7.52 -17.65 -5.01
N TYR A 261 -7.34 -16.33 -5.10
CA TYR A 261 -6.18 -15.71 -5.73
C TYR A 261 -5.53 -14.61 -4.89
N SER A 262 -4.20 -14.57 -4.90
CA SER A 262 -3.43 -13.51 -4.25
C SER A 262 -3.72 -12.11 -4.83
N SER A 263 -3.50 -11.06 -4.02
CA SER A 263 -3.62 -9.67 -4.49
C SER A 263 -2.67 -9.32 -5.66
N LYS A 264 -1.54 -10.03 -5.80
CA LYS A 264 -0.61 -9.85 -6.93
C LYS A 264 -1.17 -10.47 -8.21
N PHE A 265 -1.78 -11.64 -8.13
CA PHE A 265 -2.45 -12.30 -9.26
C PHE A 265 -3.59 -11.43 -9.79
N ILE A 266 -4.48 -10.99 -8.89
CA ILE A 266 -5.59 -10.10 -9.24
C ILE A 266 -5.07 -8.83 -9.91
N ARG A 267 -4.02 -8.20 -9.38
CA ARG A 267 -3.42 -7.00 -9.96
C ARG A 267 -2.80 -7.23 -11.35
N ALA A 268 -2.20 -8.38 -11.60
CA ALA A 268 -1.65 -8.73 -12.91
C ALA A 268 -2.76 -8.90 -13.95
N GLU A 269 -3.84 -9.61 -13.60
CA GLU A 269 -5.02 -9.74 -14.46
C GLU A 269 -5.66 -8.39 -14.77
N MET A 270 -5.75 -7.47 -13.80
CA MET A 270 -6.27 -6.12 -14.05
C MET A 270 -5.44 -5.33 -15.04
N LEU A 271 -4.11 -5.39 -14.93
CA LEU A 271 -3.22 -4.73 -15.88
C LEU A 271 -3.32 -5.37 -17.26
N ARG A 272 -3.48 -6.69 -17.33
CA ARG A 272 -3.71 -7.43 -18.58
C ARG A 272 -5.03 -7.03 -19.25
N ALA A 273 -6.11 -6.93 -18.48
CA ALA A 273 -7.41 -6.43 -18.94
C ALA A 273 -7.35 -4.96 -19.40
N SER A 274 -6.43 -4.18 -18.84
CA SER A 274 -6.14 -2.79 -19.26
C SER A 274 -5.24 -2.70 -20.50
N GLY A 275 -4.96 -3.83 -21.17
CA GLY A 275 -4.17 -3.90 -22.40
C GLY A 275 -2.66 -4.05 -22.20
N GLN A 276 -2.17 -4.24 -20.97
CA GLN A 276 -0.75 -4.51 -20.74
C GLN A 276 -0.41 -5.96 -21.10
N ALA A 277 0.69 -6.17 -21.82
CA ALA A 277 1.23 -7.49 -22.09
C ALA A 277 1.90 -8.06 -20.82
N ILE A 278 1.12 -8.72 -19.96
CA ILE A 278 1.62 -9.49 -18.82
C ILE A 278 1.33 -10.96 -19.08
N GLU A 279 2.40 -11.75 -19.12
CA GLU A 279 2.32 -13.19 -19.17
C GLU A 279 2.19 -13.76 -17.76
N ILE A 280 1.32 -14.74 -17.56
CA ILE A 280 1.05 -15.36 -16.25
C ILE A 280 1.32 -16.85 -16.40
N VAL A 281 2.30 -17.35 -15.65
CA VAL A 281 2.79 -18.73 -15.78
C VAL A 281 2.82 -19.44 -14.44
N ASP A 282 2.53 -20.74 -14.47
CA ASP A 282 2.68 -21.58 -13.29
C ASP A 282 4.17 -21.87 -13.02
N GLU A 283 4.45 -22.41 -11.84
CA GLU A 283 5.81 -22.79 -11.46
C GLU A 283 6.48 -23.74 -12.47
N ARG A 284 5.75 -24.68 -13.09
CA ARG A 284 6.33 -25.65 -14.02
C ARG A 284 6.80 -24.97 -15.30
N VAL A 285 5.95 -24.10 -15.85
CA VAL A 285 6.28 -23.31 -17.04
C VAL A 285 7.45 -22.37 -16.77
N PHE A 286 7.50 -21.75 -15.58
CA PHE A 286 8.65 -20.94 -15.18
C PHE A 286 9.95 -21.74 -15.15
N MET A 287 9.93 -23.01 -14.70
CA MET A 287 11.11 -23.87 -14.74
C MET A 287 11.56 -24.17 -16.17
N THR A 288 10.63 -24.41 -17.10
CA THR A 288 10.94 -24.59 -18.53
C THR A 288 11.58 -23.32 -19.13
N MET A 289 11.06 -22.15 -18.77
CA MET A 289 11.63 -20.86 -19.20
C MET A 289 13.04 -20.61 -18.67
N LEU A 290 13.44 -21.23 -17.55
CA LEU A 290 14.80 -21.15 -17.02
C LEU A 290 15.79 -22.06 -17.75
N THR A 291 15.32 -23.16 -18.33
CA THR A 291 16.17 -24.17 -18.97
C THR A 291 16.36 -23.97 -20.47
N ASN A 292 15.66 -23.00 -21.09
CA ASN A 292 15.64 -22.75 -22.55
C ASN A 292 15.29 -23.99 -23.40
N ASP A 293 14.53 -24.94 -22.83
CA ASP A 293 14.02 -26.14 -23.51
C ASP A 293 12.54 -25.99 -23.91
#